data_AF-A0A6P5EWH8-F1
#
_entry.id   AF-A0A6P5EWH8-F1
#
_cell.length_a   1.000
_cell.length_b   1.000
_cell.length_c   1.000
_cell.angle_alpha   90.00
_cell.angle_beta   90.00
_cell.angle_gamma   90.00
#
_symmetry.space_group_name_H-M   'P 1'
#
loop_
_entity.id
_entity.type
_entity.pdbx_description
1 polymer ?
#
loop_
_entity_poly.entity_id
_entity_poly.type
_entity_poly.pdbx_seq_one_letter_code
_entity_poly.pdbx_strand_id
1 'polypeptide(L)'
;MRRSSRPVISREGIKKHFNCSASRSESCCVMLCLLLLLLLTCVGVAEGRKKHVSCFSSCGHLHDIGYPFRLKSDLPGCGSPNYELLCDSGKPMLELGSAKYYITNISYKNMTISVIDPVFVNDNKYCPLPLQSPPPDFSYLYDDVGGYWALFVNCTRPIHDGTYQRGPNCLSSNNSFVYVVADMWGIVEPIKPSCGFLASIPMSVRQFNPNNTDIFELLKEGFMLSWDVGRETSSAIFHECLNEAKRKNYFPDVKENSAFCFPHRLHGKRKLGEEIAAHAQ
;
A
#
# COMPACT_ATOMS: atom_id res chain seq x y z
N MET A 1 -86.00 39.93 56.31
CA MET A 1 -86.98 39.63 55.24
C MET A 1 -86.76 38.20 54.73
N ARG A 2 -87.82 37.53 54.24
CA ARG A 2 -87.90 36.32 53.38
C ARG A 2 -86.73 35.30 53.32
N ARG A 3 -87.09 33.99 53.48
CA ARG A 3 -86.71 32.78 52.68
C ARG A 3 -85.26 32.69 52.13
N SER A 4 -84.54 31.56 52.07
CA SER A 4 -84.67 30.14 52.46
C SER A 4 -83.28 29.51 52.18
N SER A 5 -82.84 28.29 52.54
CA SER A 5 -83.52 27.05 52.99
C SER A 5 -82.69 26.32 54.06
N ARG A 6 -82.98 25.02 54.25
CA ARG A 6 -82.37 24.02 55.13
C ARG A 6 -82.02 22.76 54.27
N PRO A 7 -81.41 21.66 54.80
CA PRO A 7 -80.32 21.54 55.79
C PRO A 7 -79.35 20.31 55.59
N VAL A 8 -78.35 20.16 56.49
CA VAL A 8 -77.56 18.92 56.86
C VAL A 8 -76.80 18.15 55.74
N ILE A 9 -75.85 17.21 55.97
CA ILE A 9 -75.35 16.43 57.13
C ILE A 9 -73.80 16.46 57.21
N SER A 10 -73.24 16.30 58.42
CA SER A 10 -71.82 16.04 58.74
C SER A 10 -71.13 14.95 57.90
N ARG A 11 -69.80 15.05 57.75
CA ARG A 11 -68.90 13.90 57.58
C ARG A 11 -67.50 14.16 58.17
N GLU A 12 -67.21 13.50 59.29
CA GLU A 12 -65.83 13.28 59.76
C GLU A 12 -65.06 12.37 58.79
N GLY A 13 -63.73 12.48 58.83
CA GLY A 13 -62.85 11.89 57.82
C GLY A 13 -62.64 10.39 57.95
N ILE A 14 -62.47 9.72 56.80
CA ILE A 14 -61.96 8.35 56.71
C ILE A 14 -60.85 8.32 55.65
N LYS A 15 -59.67 7.83 56.05
CA LYS A 15 -58.52 7.62 55.16
C LYS A 15 -58.91 6.67 54.01
N LYS A 16 -58.69 7.07 52.76
CA LYS A 16 -58.80 6.15 51.62
C LYS A 16 -57.43 5.59 51.26
N HIS A 17 -57.25 4.29 51.53
CA HIS A 17 -56.26 3.48 50.84
C HIS A 17 -56.54 3.54 49.32
N PHE A 18 -55.51 3.82 48.53
CA PHE A 18 -55.55 3.53 47.09
C PHE A 18 -55.05 2.11 46.87
N ASN A 19 -56.00 1.17 46.74
CA ASN A 19 -55.69 -0.16 46.21
C ASN A 19 -55.44 -0.05 44.71
N CYS A 20 -54.24 -0.40 44.25
CA CYS A 20 -54.05 -0.77 42.85
C CYS A 20 -54.65 -2.16 42.62
N SER A 21 -55.67 -2.25 41.77
CA SER A 21 -56.29 -3.52 41.41
C SER A 21 -55.40 -4.34 40.47
N ALA A 22 -55.01 -5.53 40.94
CA ALA A 22 -54.28 -6.51 40.15
C ALA A 22 -55.18 -7.07 39.02
N SER A 23 -54.90 -6.67 37.78
CA SER A 23 -55.42 -7.28 36.54
C SER A 23 -54.79 -6.64 35.28
N ARG A 24 -54.61 -5.30 35.26
CA ARG A 24 -53.96 -4.59 34.14
C ARG A 24 -52.47 -4.26 34.35
N SER A 25 -51.97 -4.39 35.58
CA SER A 25 -50.59 -3.99 35.93
C SER A 25 -49.53 -4.88 35.29
N GLU A 26 -49.74 -6.19 35.26
CA GLU A 26 -48.71 -7.16 34.83
C GLU A 26 -48.37 -7.00 33.35
N SER A 27 -49.38 -6.85 32.48
CA SER A 27 -49.18 -6.62 31.05
C SER A 27 -48.39 -5.33 30.78
N CYS A 28 -48.61 -4.26 31.54
CA CYS A 28 -47.87 -3.01 31.39
C CYS A 28 -46.40 -3.16 31.85
N CYS A 29 -46.16 -3.85 32.97
CA CYS A 29 -44.82 -4.18 33.44
C CYS A 29 -44.06 -5.08 32.45
N VAL A 30 -44.71 -6.11 31.90
CA VAL A 30 -44.11 -7.01 30.88
C VAL A 30 -43.74 -6.23 29.62
N MET A 31 -44.61 -5.33 29.13
CA MET A 31 -44.30 -4.48 27.98
C MET A 31 -43.15 -3.52 28.25
N LEU A 32 -43.06 -2.94 29.45
CA LEU A 32 -41.95 -2.06 29.84
C LEU A 32 -40.63 -2.84 29.95
N CYS A 33 -40.64 -4.03 30.53
CA CYS A 33 -39.48 -4.93 30.60
C CYS A 33 -39.02 -5.39 29.20
N LEU A 34 -39.94 -5.74 28.31
CA LEU A 34 -39.64 -6.05 26.91
C LEU A 34 -39.02 -4.85 26.18
N LEU A 35 -39.52 -3.64 26.40
CA LEU A 35 -38.96 -2.42 25.82
C LEU A 35 -37.54 -2.15 26.34
N LEU A 36 -37.29 -2.33 27.64
CA LEU A 36 -35.97 -2.19 28.26
C LEU A 36 -34.99 -3.25 27.75
N LEU A 37 -35.43 -4.50 27.58
CA LEU A 37 -34.63 -5.58 26.97
C LEU A 37 -34.32 -5.31 25.49
N LEU A 38 -35.27 -4.75 24.73
CA LEU A 38 -35.05 -4.29 23.35
C LEU A 38 -34.05 -3.13 23.29
N LEU A 39 -34.12 -2.18 24.22
CA LEU A 39 -33.14 -1.08 24.31
C LEU A 39 -31.74 -1.60 24.70
N LEU A 40 -31.65 -2.53 25.65
CA LEU A 40 -30.40 -3.18 26.05
C LEU A 40 -29.77 -3.99 24.90
N THR A 41 -30.58 -4.71 24.12
CA THR A 41 -30.07 -5.43 22.93
C THR A 41 -29.71 -4.46 21.80
N CYS A 42 -30.44 -3.36 21.57
CA CYS A 42 -30.03 -2.32 20.62
C CYS A 42 -28.70 -1.66 20.99
N VAL A 43 -28.45 -1.37 22.28
CA VAL A 43 -27.16 -0.83 22.75
C VAL A 43 -26.05 -1.88 22.58
N GLY A 44 -26.28 -3.13 22.99
CA GLY A 44 -25.30 -4.23 22.83
C GLY A 44 -24.96 -4.57 21.37
N VAL A 45 -25.86 -4.28 20.42
CA VAL A 45 -25.63 -4.47 18.97
C VAL A 45 -24.91 -3.27 18.33
N ALA A 46 -24.98 -2.07 18.92
CA ALA A 46 -24.28 -0.89 18.43
C ALA A 46 -22.74 -0.99 18.61
N GLU A 47 -22.29 -1.65 19.68
CA GLU A 47 -20.87 -1.76 20.05
C GLU A 47 -20.11 -2.88 19.31
N GLY A 48 -20.83 -3.69 18.51
CA GLY A 48 -20.29 -4.88 17.84
C GLY A 48 -19.65 -4.66 16.46
N ARG A 49 -19.82 -3.48 15.83
CA ARG A 49 -19.24 -3.21 14.50
C ARG A 49 -17.79 -2.74 14.60
N LYS A 50 -16.89 -3.69 14.91
CA LYS A 50 -15.46 -3.56 14.56
C LYS A 50 -15.39 -3.30 13.06
N LYS A 51 -15.16 -2.04 12.65
CA LYS A 51 -14.85 -1.72 11.26
C LYS A 51 -13.60 -2.51 10.90
N HIS A 52 -13.74 -3.50 10.03
CA HIS A 52 -12.59 -4.08 9.34
C HIS A 52 -11.97 -2.95 8.51
N VAL A 53 -10.92 -2.34 9.07
CA VAL A 53 -10.10 -1.36 8.36
C VAL A 53 -9.33 -2.14 7.30
N SER A 54 -9.66 -1.85 6.05
CA SER A 54 -8.98 -2.40 4.88
C SER A 54 -7.66 -1.65 4.69
N CYS A 55 -6.53 -2.34 4.84
CA CYS A 55 -5.20 -1.81 4.49
C CYS A 55 -4.90 -1.97 2.99
N PHE A 56 -5.87 -1.58 2.16
CA PHE A 56 -5.76 -1.55 0.70
C PHE A 56 -6.12 -0.16 0.19
N SER A 57 -5.20 0.42 -0.56
CA SER A 57 -5.28 1.76 -1.15
C SER A 57 -5.16 1.71 -2.67
N SER A 58 -5.28 2.85 -3.34
CA SER A 58 -5.16 2.94 -4.81
C SER A 58 -4.56 4.28 -5.21
N CYS A 59 -3.81 4.28 -6.31
CA CYS A 59 -3.25 5.49 -6.91
C CYS A 59 -3.23 5.35 -8.43
N GLY A 60 -4.04 6.15 -9.13
CA GLY A 60 -4.15 6.09 -10.58
C GLY A 60 -4.68 4.74 -11.05
N HIS A 61 -3.87 4.06 -11.88
CA HIS A 61 -4.15 2.72 -12.40
C HIS A 61 -3.76 1.58 -11.43
N LEU A 62 -3.06 1.89 -10.34
CA LEU A 62 -2.75 0.89 -9.31
C LEU A 62 -3.89 0.77 -8.32
N HIS A 63 -4.47 -0.42 -8.26
CA HIS A 63 -5.47 -0.83 -7.29
C HIS A 63 -4.86 -1.83 -6.29
N ASP A 64 -5.52 -2.02 -5.15
CA ASP A 64 -5.12 -2.96 -4.10
C ASP A 64 -3.63 -2.82 -3.66
N ILE A 65 -3.18 -1.57 -3.51
CA ILE A 65 -1.88 -1.24 -2.90
C ILE A 65 -1.96 -1.62 -1.42
N GLY A 66 -1.10 -2.52 -0.96
CA GLY A 66 -1.04 -3.02 0.40
C GLY A 66 0.30 -3.70 0.67
N TYR A 67 0.39 -4.42 1.80
CA TYR A 67 1.66 -4.91 2.35
C TYR A 67 2.56 -5.64 1.31
N PRO A 68 3.86 -5.28 1.21
CA PRO A 68 4.60 -4.36 2.08
C PRO A 68 4.35 -2.88 1.80
N PHE A 69 3.81 -2.53 0.63
CA PHE A 69 3.64 -1.14 0.20
C PHE A 69 2.58 -0.39 1.01
N ARG A 70 2.74 0.93 1.05
CA ARG A 70 1.77 1.87 1.58
C ARG A 70 1.83 3.19 0.83
N LEU A 71 0.75 3.96 0.86
CA LEU A 71 0.79 5.40 0.59
C LEU A 71 0.98 6.17 1.90
N LYS A 72 1.48 7.41 1.78
CA LYS A 72 1.58 8.35 2.90
C LYS A 72 0.23 8.69 3.56
N SER A 73 -0.86 8.57 2.79
CA SER A 73 -2.25 8.73 3.24
C SER A 73 -2.80 7.54 4.03
N ASP A 74 -2.10 6.40 4.01
CA ASP A 74 -2.62 5.16 4.61
C ASP A 74 -2.60 5.22 6.13
N LEU A 75 -3.56 4.51 6.74
CA LEU A 75 -3.70 4.45 8.18
C LEU A 75 -2.45 3.83 8.82
N PRO A 76 -2.03 4.31 10.00
CA PRO A 76 -0.92 3.71 10.75
C PRO A 76 -1.10 2.20 10.97
N GLY A 77 -0.05 1.43 10.67
CA GLY A 77 -0.08 -0.04 10.62
C GLY A 77 -0.35 -0.64 9.23
N CYS A 78 -0.84 0.13 8.26
CA CYS A 78 -0.93 -0.36 6.89
C CYS A 78 0.43 -0.26 6.18
N GLY A 79 0.93 -1.39 5.69
CA GLY A 79 2.22 -1.53 5.02
C GLY A 79 3.43 -1.21 5.91
N SER A 80 4.61 -1.14 5.29
CA SER A 80 5.88 -0.83 5.94
C SER A 80 6.34 0.59 5.59
N PRO A 81 6.86 1.39 6.53
CA PRO A 81 7.44 2.70 6.24
C PRO A 81 8.58 2.66 5.20
N ASN A 82 9.32 1.55 5.12
CA ASN A 82 10.42 1.36 4.16
C ASN A 82 9.92 1.17 2.72
N TYR A 83 8.64 0.87 2.54
CA TYR A 83 7.98 0.64 1.26
C TYR A 83 6.88 1.70 0.99
N GLU A 84 7.08 2.93 1.47
CA GLU A 84 6.19 4.06 1.16
C GLU A 84 6.31 4.45 -0.33
N LEU A 85 5.18 4.46 -1.01
CA LEU A 85 5.03 4.90 -2.39
C LEU A 85 4.45 6.31 -2.43
N LEU A 86 4.95 7.12 -3.36
CA LEU A 86 4.41 8.45 -3.61
C LEU A 86 3.19 8.33 -4.54
N CYS A 87 2.18 9.17 -4.29
CA CYS A 87 1.04 9.35 -5.19
C CYS A 87 0.80 10.85 -5.37
N ASP A 88 1.24 11.40 -6.51
CA ASP A 88 0.97 12.80 -6.87
C ASP A 88 -0.06 12.83 -7.99
N SER A 89 -1.21 13.46 -7.76
CA SER A 89 -2.22 13.73 -8.78
C SER A 89 -2.66 12.47 -9.56
N GLY A 90 -2.71 11.32 -8.89
CA GLY A 90 -3.03 10.02 -9.48
C GLY A 90 -1.87 9.32 -10.21
N LYS A 91 -0.63 9.79 -10.06
CA LYS A 91 0.58 9.14 -10.59
C LYS A 91 1.34 8.43 -9.46
N PRO A 92 1.38 7.09 -9.45
CA PRO A 92 2.16 6.34 -8.48
C PRO A 92 3.65 6.41 -8.84
N MET A 93 4.50 6.70 -7.85
CA MET A 93 5.94 6.77 -8.03
C MET A 93 6.70 6.04 -6.93
N LEU A 94 7.79 5.38 -7.32
CA LEU A 94 8.79 4.81 -6.42
C LEU A 94 9.95 5.80 -6.29
N GLU A 95 10.38 6.06 -5.07
CA GLU A 95 11.55 6.88 -4.75
C GLU A 95 12.71 5.97 -4.35
N LEU A 96 13.85 6.10 -5.02
CA LEU A 96 15.09 5.36 -4.76
C LEU A 96 16.20 6.37 -4.50
N GLY A 97 16.44 6.68 -3.24
CA GLY A 97 17.27 7.83 -2.84
C GLY A 97 16.63 9.13 -3.34
N SER A 98 17.32 9.86 -4.21
CA SER A 98 16.79 11.08 -4.83
C SER A 98 16.07 10.83 -6.17
N ALA A 99 16.25 9.65 -6.77
CA ALA A 99 15.67 9.28 -8.05
C ALA A 99 14.19 8.87 -7.91
N LYS A 100 13.37 9.20 -8.92
CA LYS A 100 11.92 8.97 -8.89
C LYS A 100 11.44 8.34 -10.19
N TYR A 101 10.81 7.18 -10.08
CA TYR A 101 10.34 6.39 -11.22
C TYR A 101 8.81 6.25 -11.16
N TYR A 102 8.12 6.35 -12.30
CA TYR A 102 6.70 6.03 -12.36
C TYR A 102 6.51 4.52 -12.23
N ILE A 103 5.57 4.08 -11.40
CA ILE A 103 5.30 2.66 -11.21
C ILE A 103 4.33 2.21 -12.29
N THR A 104 4.75 1.27 -13.14
CA THR A 104 3.91 0.70 -14.19
C THR A 104 3.08 -0.47 -13.66
N ASN A 105 3.63 -1.30 -12.75
CA ASN A 105 2.95 -2.48 -12.21
C ASN A 105 3.50 -2.90 -10.83
N ILE A 106 2.67 -3.53 -10.01
CA ILE A 106 3.07 -4.21 -8.76
C ILE A 106 2.57 -5.66 -8.81
N SER A 107 3.48 -6.63 -8.79
CA SER A 107 3.14 -8.05 -8.87
C SER A 107 3.43 -8.78 -7.56
N TYR A 108 2.46 -8.80 -6.63
CA TYR A 108 2.58 -9.51 -5.34
C TYR A 108 2.88 -11.01 -5.48
N LYS A 109 2.39 -11.65 -6.56
CA LYS A 109 2.66 -13.07 -6.83
C LYS A 109 4.14 -13.34 -7.08
N ASN A 110 4.81 -12.43 -7.78
CA ASN A 110 6.21 -12.57 -8.19
C ASN A 110 7.16 -11.77 -7.28
N MET A 111 6.60 -10.96 -6.36
CA MET A 111 7.31 -10.01 -5.51
C MET A 111 8.15 -9.01 -6.31
N THR A 112 7.60 -8.51 -7.42
CA THR A 112 8.30 -7.58 -8.34
C THR A 112 7.51 -6.31 -8.63
N ILE A 113 8.17 -5.15 -8.56
CA ILE A 113 7.65 -3.83 -8.93
C ILE A 113 8.29 -3.40 -10.26
N SER A 114 7.46 -3.02 -11.23
CA SER A 114 7.89 -2.53 -12.54
C SER A 114 7.82 -1.01 -12.54
N VAL A 115 8.90 -0.36 -12.97
CA VAL A 115 9.04 1.10 -12.94
C VAL A 115 9.71 1.64 -14.20
N ILE A 116 9.48 2.92 -14.50
CA ILE A 116 10.05 3.62 -15.67
C ILE A 116 10.49 5.04 -15.28
N ASP A 117 11.63 5.50 -15.81
CA ASP A 117 12.05 6.90 -15.60
C ASP A 117 11.08 7.85 -16.35
N PRO A 118 10.57 8.92 -15.70
CA PRO A 118 9.76 9.96 -16.31
C PRO A 118 10.31 10.60 -17.59
N VAL A 119 11.58 10.39 -17.95
CA VAL A 119 12.18 10.80 -19.22
C VAL A 119 11.73 9.95 -20.42
N PHE A 120 11.44 8.66 -20.23
CA PHE A 120 11.09 7.74 -21.34
C PHE A 120 9.59 7.57 -21.56
N VAL A 121 8.72 8.11 -20.70
CA VAL A 121 7.25 7.94 -20.80
C VAL A 121 6.59 8.82 -21.88
N ASN A 122 7.19 9.96 -22.23
CA ASN A 122 6.60 10.92 -23.16
C ASN A 122 7.50 11.11 -24.39
N ASP A 123 7.03 10.68 -25.57
CA ASP A 123 7.74 10.83 -26.86
C ASP A 123 8.10 12.29 -27.21
N ASN A 124 7.42 13.27 -26.61
CA ASN A 124 7.72 14.70 -26.75
C ASN A 124 9.07 15.12 -26.12
N LYS A 125 9.75 14.24 -25.35
CA LYS A 125 11.12 14.46 -24.91
C LYS A 125 12.09 13.93 -25.97
N TYR A 126 12.40 14.76 -26.97
CA TYR A 126 13.30 14.44 -28.09
C TYR A 126 14.73 14.01 -27.68
N CYS A 127 15.12 14.18 -26.42
CA CYS A 127 16.49 14.00 -25.91
C CYS A 127 16.49 13.23 -24.58
N PRO A 128 16.11 11.94 -24.56
CA PRO A 128 16.03 11.17 -23.33
C PRO A 128 17.42 10.84 -22.78
N LEU A 129 17.71 11.37 -21.59
CA LEU A 129 18.85 11.05 -20.73
C LEU A 129 18.27 10.80 -19.32
N PRO A 130 18.61 9.70 -18.62
CA PRO A 130 18.12 9.43 -17.27
C PRO A 130 18.36 10.64 -16.36
N LEU A 131 17.33 11.06 -15.64
CA LEU A 131 17.42 12.29 -14.84
C LEU A 131 18.38 12.12 -13.65
N GLN A 132 18.41 10.90 -13.09
CA GLN A 132 19.23 10.51 -11.95
C GLN A 132 19.53 9.01 -12.02
N SER A 133 20.77 8.62 -11.73
CA SER A 133 21.07 7.22 -11.40
C SER A 133 20.41 6.83 -10.07
N PRO A 134 19.94 5.58 -9.90
CA PRO A 134 19.67 5.05 -8.58
C PRO A 134 20.95 5.10 -7.72
N PRO A 135 20.86 5.37 -6.41
CA PRO A 135 22.02 5.31 -5.53
C PRO A 135 22.50 3.85 -5.40
N PRO A 136 23.81 3.56 -5.24
CA PRO A 136 24.31 2.18 -5.16
C PRO A 136 23.60 1.32 -4.10
N ASP A 137 23.24 1.93 -2.97
CA ASP A 137 22.66 1.25 -1.80
C ASP A 137 21.15 0.92 -1.93
N PHE A 138 20.51 1.23 -3.07
CA PHE A 138 19.09 0.90 -3.29
C PHE A 138 18.78 -0.61 -3.19
N SER A 139 19.82 -1.44 -3.38
CA SER A 139 19.78 -2.90 -3.24
C SER A 139 19.34 -3.39 -1.85
N TYR A 140 19.30 -2.55 -0.81
CA TYR A 140 18.95 -2.97 0.55
C TYR A 140 17.46 -3.37 0.72
N LEU A 141 16.56 -2.79 -0.10
CA LEU A 141 15.11 -3.07 -0.07
C LEU A 141 14.61 -3.69 -1.38
N TYR A 142 15.40 -3.55 -2.45
CA TYR A 142 15.00 -3.88 -3.81
C TYR A 142 16.18 -4.46 -4.58
N ASP A 143 16.14 -5.76 -4.89
CA ASP A 143 17.11 -6.36 -5.79
C ASP A 143 16.74 -6.04 -7.24
N ASP A 144 17.72 -5.68 -8.07
CA ASP A 144 17.51 -5.57 -9.51
C ASP A 144 17.31 -6.96 -10.12
N VAL A 145 16.12 -7.22 -10.67
CA VAL A 145 15.82 -8.47 -11.39
C VAL A 145 16.58 -8.53 -12.73
N GLY A 146 17.10 -7.38 -13.16
CA GLY A 146 17.83 -7.17 -14.39
C GLY A 146 19.27 -7.68 -14.39
N GLY A 147 20.10 -7.08 -13.53
CA GLY A 147 21.55 -7.23 -13.60
C GLY A 147 22.15 -6.64 -14.89
N TYR A 148 21.39 -5.85 -15.65
CA TYR A 148 21.83 -5.15 -16.85
C TYR A 148 21.54 -3.66 -16.74
N TRP A 149 22.52 -2.85 -17.13
CA TRP A 149 22.49 -1.40 -16.98
C TRP A 149 22.77 -0.71 -18.30
N ALA A 150 22.03 0.36 -18.59
CA ALA A 150 22.34 1.28 -19.67
C ALA A 150 23.26 2.39 -19.13
N LEU A 151 24.52 2.36 -19.54
CA LEU A 151 25.57 3.29 -19.14
C LEU A 151 25.71 4.42 -20.17
N PHE A 152 25.28 5.63 -19.80
CA PHE A 152 25.41 6.82 -20.63
C PHE A 152 26.79 7.45 -20.44
N VAL A 153 27.52 7.65 -21.54
CA VAL A 153 28.86 8.25 -21.55
C VAL A 153 28.96 9.36 -22.58
N ASN A 154 29.79 10.36 -22.29
CA ASN A 154 30.13 11.45 -23.21
C ASN A 154 31.59 11.36 -23.61
N CYS A 155 31.87 11.18 -24.90
CA CYS A 155 33.21 11.05 -25.45
C CYS A 155 33.65 12.33 -26.18
N THR A 156 34.90 12.72 -26.01
CA THR A 156 35.53 13.84 -26.74
C THR A 156 35.94 13.49 -28.18
N ARG A 157 35.88 12.20 -28.53
CA ARG A 157 36.20 11.64 -29.86
C ARG A 157 35.15 10.60 -30.25
N PRO A 158 34.87 10.40 -31.55
CA PRO A 158 34.02 9.31 -32.01
C PRO A 158 34.60 7.95 -31.62
N ILE A 159 33.74 7.06 -31.15
CA ILE A 159 34.04 5.65 -30.91
C ILE A 159 33.55 4.81 -32.09
N HIS A 160 34.39 3.87 -32.53
CA HIS A 160 34.12 2.91 -33.61
C HIS A 160 34.12 1.48 -33.03
N ASP A 161 33.22 1.25 -32.09
CA ASP A 161 33.08 -0.01 -31.34
C ASP A 161 31.58 -0.36 -31.31
N GLY A 162 31.22 -1.59 -31.69
CA GLY A 162 29.82 -2.02 -31.79
C GLY A 162 29.08 -2.03 -30.44
N THR A 163 29.80 -2.06 -29.33
CA THR A 163 29.25 -2.00 -27.97
C THR A 163 28.77 -0.60 -27.56
N TYR A 164 29.17 0.45 -28.30
CA TYR A 164 28.82 1.84 -28.04
C TYR A 164 27.69 2.28 -28.98
N GLN A 165 26.44 2.08 -28.56
CA GLN A 165 25.27 2.57 -29.32
C GLN A 165 25.22 4.10 -29.24
N ARG A 166 25.04 4.79 -30.37
CA ARG A 166 24.99 6.26 -30.40
C ARG A 166 23.67 6.74 -29.77
N GLY A 167 23.76 7.65 -28.81
CA GLY A 167 22.60 8.26 -28.18
C GLY A 167 21.88 9.28 -29.09
N PRO A 168 20.70 9.80 -28.66
CA PRO A 168 19.96 10.84 -29.36
C PRO A 168 20.87 11.99 -29.82
N ASN A 169 20.72 12.39 -31.09
CA ASN A 169 21.62 13.36 -31.73
C ASN A 169 21.72 14.69 -30.95
N CYS A 170 20.65 15.12 -30.27
CA CYS A 170 20.63 16.35 -29.47
C CYS A 170 21.38 16.27 -28.13
N LEU A 171 21.83 15.08 -27.70
CA LEU A 171 22.80 14.95 -26.60
C LEU A 171 24.24 15.14 -27.07
N SER A 172 24.48 15.14 -28.39
CA SER A 172 25.82 15.26 -29.00
C SER A 172 26.05 16.64 -29.64
N SER A 173 27.31 17.01 -29.80
CA SER A 173 27.78 18.22 -30.50
C SER A 173 29.15 17.99 -31.13
N ASN A 174 29.73 18.99 -31.81
CA ASN A 174 30.96 18.84 -32.61
C ASN A 174 32.16 18.17 -31.88
N ASN A 175 32.24 18.32 -30.55
CA ASN A 175 33.31 17.78 -29.71
C ASN A 175 32.79 16.88 -28.57
N SER A 176 31.53 16.42 -28.67
CA SER A 176 30.83 15.69 -27.62
C SER A 176 29.96 14.61 -28.25
N PHE A 177 30.35 13.36 -28.06
CA PHE A 177 29.70 12.21 -28.67
C PHE A 177 29.10 11.35 -27.56
N VAL A 178 27.77 11.41 -27.41
CA VAL A 178 27.07 10.65 -26.38
C VAL A 178 26.72 9.25 -26.88
N TYR A 179 27.07 8.27 -26.07
CA TYR A 179 26.85 6.86 -26.32
C TYR A 179 26.15 6.21 -25.12
N VAL A 180 25.47 5.09 -25.39
CA VAL A 180 24.98 4.16 -24.39
C VAL A 180 25.67 2.82 -24.58
N VAL A 181 26.20 2.30 -23.49
CA VAL A 181 26.83 0.99 -23.41
C VAL A 181 25.97 0.12 -22.51
N ALA A 182 25.71 -1.12 -22.92
CA ALA A 182 25.09 -2.11 -22.04
C ALA A 182 26.16 -2.73 -21.13
N ASP A 183 25.97 -2.64 -19.82
CA ASP A 183 26.85 -3.25 -18.82
C ASP A 183 26.12 -4.37 -18.06
N MET A 184 26.87 -5.37 -17.60
CA MET A 184 26.34 -6.52 -16.86
C MET A 184 26.89 -6.50 -15.42
N TRP A 185 25.99 -6.56 -14.44
CA TRP A 185 26.27 -6.55 -12.99
C TRP A 185 27.03 -5.32 -12.46
N GLY A 186 27.13 -4.22 -13.22
CA GLY A 186 27.92 -3.06 -12.81
C GLY A 186 29.44 -3.31 -12.87
N ILE A 187 29.89 -4.37 -13.54
CA ILE A 187 31.31 -4.69 -13.74
C ILE A 187 31.80 -3.88 -14.93
N VAL A 188 31.91 -2.57 -14.72
CA VAL A 188 32.29 -1.59 -15.75
C VAL A 188 33.60 -2.00 -16.42
N GLU A 189 33.51 -2.55 -17.64
CA GLU A 189 34.64 -2.52 -18.55
C GLU A 189 35.11 -1.07 -18.69
N PRO A 190 36.42 -0.76 -18.56
CA PRO A 190 36.89 0.62 -18.55
C PRO A 190 36.38 1.39 -19.77
N ILE A 191 35.53 2.40 -19.53
CA ILE A 191 35.04 3.27 -20.59
C ILE A 191 36.24 3.85 -21.37
N LYS A 192 36.13 3.97 -22.70
CA LYS A 192 37.30 4.36 -23.51
C LYS A 192 37.90 5.68 -22.98
N PRO A 193 39.24 5.87 -22.95
CA PRO A 193 39.87 7.01 -22.27
C PRO A 193 39.43 8.42 -22.70
N SER A 194 38.78 8.55 -23.86
CA SER A 194 38.19 9.81 -24.33
C SER A 194 36.82 10.13 -23.72
N CYS A 195 36.25 9.23 -22.92
CA CYS A 195 34.87 9.24 -22.44
C CYS A 195 34.77 9.48 -20.93
N GLY A 196 33.76 10.25 -20.52
CA GLY A 196 33.34 10.42 -19.12
C GLY A 196 31.93 9.86 -18.89
N PHE A 197 31.69 9.39 -17.67
CA PHE A 197 30.36 8.97 -17.21
C PHE A 197 29.37 10.14 -17.21
N LEU A 198 28.11 9.89 -17.60
CA LEU A 198 26.99 10.82 -17.44
C LEU A 198 25.94 10.29 -16.45
N ALA A 199 25.42 9.09 -16.72
CA ALA A 199 24.33 8.49 -15.96
C ALA A 199 24.29 6.96 -16.17
N SER A 200 23.58 6.27 -15.30
CA SER A 200 23.32 4.84 -15.39
C SER A 200 21.89 4.53 -14.94
N ILE A 201 21.23 3.57 -15.59
CA ILE A 201 19.89 3.14 -15.22
C ILE A 201 19.75 1.62 -15.48
N PRO A 202 19.06 0.85 -14.62
CA PRO A 202 18.77 -0.57 -14.89
C PRO A 202 17.87 -0.72 -16.11
N MET A 203 17.93 -1.87 -16.79
CA MET A 203 17.10 -2.18 -17.96
C MET A 203 16.60 -3.63 -17.98
N SER A 204 15.52 -3.88 -18.72
CA SER A 204 14.88 -5.19 -18.84
C SER A 204 15.73 -6.22 -19.60
N VAL A 205 16.09 -7.34 -18.95
CA VAL A 205 16.86 -8.46 -19.56
C VAL A 205 16.07 -9.22 -20.61
N ARG A 206 14.75 -9.31 -20.47
CA ARG A 206 13.91 -10.29 -21.17
C ARG A 206 13.99 -10.18 -22.70
N GLN A 207 14.48 -9.04 -23.18
CA GLN A 207 14.62 -8.69 -24.60
C GLN A 207 16.03 -8.21 -24.96
N PHE A 208 17.00 -8.22 -24.03
CA PHE A 208 18.35 -7.75 -24.32
C PHE A 208 19.18 -8.82 -25.05
N ASN A 209 19.43 -8.57 -26.32
CA ASN A 209 20.43 -9.25 -27.13
C ASN A 209 21.46 -8.20 -27.58
N PRO A 210 22.73 -8.27 -27.11
CA PRO A 210 23.71 -7.21 -27.31
C PRO A 210 24.00 -6.86 -28.77
N ASN A 211 23.74 -7.78 -29.71
CA ASN A 211 24.01 -7.54 -31.13
C ASN A 211 22.88 -6.83 -31.88
N ASN A 212 21.63 -6.94 -31.40
CA ASN A 212 20.43 -6.57 -32.19
C ASN A 212 19.43 -5.68 -31.46
N THR A 213 19.55 -5.49 -30.14
CA THR A 213 18.56 -4.74 -29.36
C THR A 213 18.93 -3.26 -29.27
N ASP A 214 18.00 -2.37 -29.65
CA ASP A 214 18.11 -0.93 -29.38
C ASP A 214 17.89 -0.69 -27.87
N ILE A 215 18.91 -0.16 -27.19
CA ILE A 215 18.84 0.09 -25.75
C ILE A 215 17.79 1.15 -25.42
N PHE A 216 17.52 2.12 -26.31
CA PHE A 216 16.52 3.16 -26.06
C PHE A 216 15.09 2.62 -26.07
N GLU A 217 14.80 1.61 -26.89
CA GLU A 217 13.48 0.95 -26.84
C GLU A 217 13.30 0.14 -25.54
N LEU A 218 14.35 -0.52 -25.03
CA LEU A 218 14.29 -1.16 -23.71
C LEU A 218 14.04 -0.16 -22.57
N LEU A 219 14.66 1.03 -22.64
CA LEU A 219 14.48 2.06 -21.62
C LEU A 219 13.06 2.65 -21.60
N LYS A 220 12.31 2.57 -22.71
CA LYS A 220 10.87 2.88 -22.76
C LYS A 220 9.98 1.78 -22.16
N GLU A 221 10.48 0.56 -21.96
CA GLU A 221 9.78 -0.47 -21.18
C GLU A 221 10.01 -0.28 -19.67
N GLY A 222 11.14 0.34 -19.31
CA GLY A 222 11.59 0.48 -17.94
C GLY A 222 12.31 -0.76 -17.41
N PHE A 223 12.28 -0.94 -16.10
CA PHE A 223 12.96 -2.04 -15.41
C PHE A 223 12.12 -2.64 -14.28
N MET A 224 12.57 -3.78 -13.76
CA MET A 224 11.87 -4.53 -12.71
C MET A 224 12.79 -4.73 -11.52
N LEU A 225 12.28 -4.38 -10.34
CA LEU A 225 12.93 -4.67 -9.07
C LEU A 225 12.13 -5.74 -8.32
N SER A 226 12.80 -6.65 -7.63
CA SER A 226 12.19 -7.56 -6.67
C SER A 226 12.33 -7.02 -5.27
N TRP A 227 11.28 -7.15 -4.45
CA TRP A 227 11.35 -6.85 -3.03
C TRP A 227 11.37 -8.16 -2.24
N ASP A 228 12.14 -8.24 -1.16
CA ASP A 228 11.97 -9.26 -0.13
C ASP A 228 11.61 -8.62 1.20
N VAL A 229 10.56 -9.14 1.81
CA VAL A 229 10.14 -8.77 3.17
C VAL A 229 10.58 -9.89 4.09
N GLY A 230 11.90 -10.12 4.11
CA GLY A 230 12.55 -11.30 4.68
C GLY A 230 11.97 -11.72 6.03
N ARG A 231 11.92 -13.03 6.31
CA ARG A 231 11.12 -13.59 7.42
C ARG A 231 11.33 -12.91 8.78
N GLU A 232 12.55 -12.46 9.07
CA GLU A 232 12.88 -11.73 10.30
C GLU A 232 12.36 -10.28 10.29
N THR A 233 12.47 -9.56 9.17
CA THR A 233 11.91 -8.21 9.04
C THR A 233 10.38 -8.23 9.07
N SER A 234 9.74 -9.25 8.49
CA SER A 234 8.28 -9.43 8.61
C SER A 234 7.80 -9.52 10.07
N SER A 235 8.56 -10.14 10.98
CA SER A 235 8.23 -10.14 12.41
C SER A 235 8.45 -8.77 13.06
N ALA A 236 9.57 -8.10 12.77
CA ALA A 236 9.84 -6.76 13.28
C ALA A 236 8.79 -5.73 12.83
N ILE A 237 8.43 -5.74 11.55
CA ILE A 237 7.40 -4.87 10.95
C ILE A 237 6.01 -5.21 11.51
N PHE A 238 5.71 -6.47 11.80
CA PHE A 238 4.48 -6.87 12.48
C PHE A 238 4.40 -6.28 13.90
N HIS A 239 5.49 -6.36 14.67
CA HIS A 239 5.56 -5.75 15.99
C HIS A 239 5.49 -4.22 15.94
N GLU A 240 6.11 -3.57 14.95
CA GLU A 240 6.01 -2.12 14.73
C GLU A 240 4.57 -1.70 14.39
N CYS A 241 3.91 -2.40 13.46
CA CYS A 241 2.49 -2.23 13.11
C CYS A 241 1.58 -2.31 14.34
N LEU A 242 1.74 -3.35 15.17
CA LEU A 242 0.98 -3.52 16.41
C LEU A 242 1.26 -2.42 17.42
N ASN A 243 2.50 -1.96 17.55
CA ASN A 243 2.89 -0.92 18.50
C ASN A 243 2.37 0.47 18.08
N GLU A 244 2.43 0.81 16.78
CA GLU A 244 1.81 2.02 16.20
C GLU A 244 0.30 2.06 16.43
N ALA A 245 -0.40 0.95 16.14
CA ALA A 245 -1.86 0.84 16.29
C ALA A 245 -2.31 1.01 17.75
N LYS A 246 -1.56 0.42 18.70
CA LYS A 246 -1.76 0.60 20.15
C LYS A 246 -1.47 2.04 20.59
N ARG A 247 -0.32 2.61 20.20
CA ARG A 247 0.13 3.96 20.61
C ARG A 247 -0.86 5.05 20.21
N LYS A 248 -1.43 4.97 19.01
CA LYS A 248 -2.40 5.94 18.51
C LYS A 248 -3.86 5.64 18.92
N ASN A 249 -4.06 4.63 19.77
CA ASN A 249 -5.34 4.21 20.33
C ASN A 249 -6.46 3.97 19.29
N TYR A 250 -6.10 3.55 18.07
CA TYR A 250 -7.09 3.22 17.03
C TYR A 250 -7.89 1.96 17.39
N PHE A 251 -7.29 1.05 18.16
CA PHE A 251 -7.91 -0.20 18.58
C PHE A 251 -7.40 -0.57 19.99
N PRO A 252 -8.25 -0.55 21.04
CA PRO A 252 -7.82 -0.84 22.41
C PRO A 252 -7.56 -2.33 22.69
N ASP A 253 -7.89 -3.24 21.77
CA ASP A 253 -8.02 -4.69 22.03
C ASP A 253 -7.43 -5.56 20.89
N VAL A 254 -6.27 -5.16 20.38
CA VAL A 254 -5.57 -5.84 19.25
C VAL A 254 -4.86 -7.10 19.73
N LYS A 255 -5.46 -8.27 19.45
CA LYS A 255 -4.79 -9.58 19.61
C LYS A 255 -3.83 -9.84 18.44
N GLU A 256 -2.81 -10.62 18.73
CA GLU A 256 -1.68 -10.96 17.85
C GLU A 256 -2.08 -11.66 16.53
N ASN A 257 -3.28 -12.25 16.46
CA ASN A 257 -3.83 -12.90 15.26
C ASN A 257 -4.99 -12.11 14.60
N SER A 258 -5.09 -10.80 14.82
CA SER A 258 -6.12 -9.97 14.18
C SER A 258 -5.70 -9.52 12.78
N ALA A 259 -6.66 -9.43 11.85
CA ALA A 259 -6.44 -9.33 10.40
C ALA A 259 -5.75 -8.04 9.88
N PHE A 260 -5.18 -7.21 10.76
CA PHE A 260 -4.72 -5.86 10.45
C PHE A 260 -3.25 -5.76 10.02
N CYS A 261 -2.37 -6.64 10.53
CA CYS A 261 -0.92 -6.58 10.25
C CYS A 261 -0.40 -7.78 9.42
N PHE A 262 -1.25 -8.64 8.87
CA PHE A 262 -0.77 -9.89 8.26
C PHE A 262 0.03 -9.68 6.96
N PRO A 263 1.23 -10.26 6.82
CA PRO A 263 1.83 -10.46 5.51
C PRO A 263 0.94 -11.43 4.72
N HIS A 264 0.54 -11.05 3.51
CA HIS A 264 -0.45 -11.82 2.76
C HIS A 264 0.10 -13.21 2.44
N ARG A 265 -0.70 -14.24 2.74
CA ARG A 265 -0.32 -15.66 2.60
C ARG A 265 0.12 -15.93 1.15
N LEU A 266 1.43 -16.18 0.93
CA LEU A 266 1.99 -16.52 -0.37
C LEU A 266 1.18 -17.66 -0.99
N HIS A 267 0.62 -17.43 -2.18
CA HIS A 267 -0.40 -18.30 -2.76
C HIS A 267 0.19 -19.56 -3.43
N GLY A 268 0.95 -20.35 -2.67
CA GLY A 268 1.36 -21.70 -3.02
C GLY A 268 0.25 -22.70 -2.71
N LYS A 269 -0.67 -22.95 -3.66
CA LYS A 269 -1.61 -24.08 -3.54
C LYS A 269 -0.85 -25.42 -3.58
N ARG A 270 -0.63 -26.02 -2.42
CA ARG A 270 -0.61 -27.49 -2.27
C ARG A 270 -1.63 -27.87 -1.20
N LYS A 271 -2.58 -28.74 -1.56
CA LYS A 271 -3.59 -29.29 -0.65
C LYS A 271 -2.90 -30.07 0.47
N LEU A 272 -3.36 -29.89 1.70
CA LEU A 272 -3.20 -30.89 2.76
C LEU A 272 -4.29 -30.68 3.84
N GLY A 273 -5.00 -31.76 4.21
CA GLY A 273 -5.77 -31.82 5.45
C GLY A 273 -7.19 -31.23 5.46
N GLU A 274 -8.09 -31.70 4.59
CA GLU A 274 -9.50 -31.83 4.98
C GLU A 274 -9.70 -33.23 5.57
N GLU A 275 -9.50 -33.36 6.87
CA GLU A 275 -9.96 -34.49 7.68
C GLU A 275 -10.15 -34.02 9.13
N ILE A 276 -11.01 -34.71 9.89
CA ILE A 276 -11.48 -34.35 11.24
C ILE A 276 -12.54 -33.22 11.28
N ALA A 277 -13.75 -33.54 10.80
CA ALA A 277 -15.01 -32.95 11.28
C ALA A 277 -16.22 -33.88 11.02
N ALA A 278 -16.08 -35.17 11.33
CA ALA A 278 -17.14 -36.18 11.13
C ALA A 278 -17.30 -37.11 12.34
N HIS A 279 -17.51 -36.53 13.52
CA HIS A 279 -18.13 -37.22 14.67
C HIS A 279 -18.78 -36.19 15.61
N ALA A 280 -19.99 -35.76 15.26
CA ALA A 280 -20.87 -34.95 16.12
C ALA A 280 -22.35 -35.07 15.73
N GLN A 281 -22.79 -36.26 15.30
CA GLN A 281 -24.16 -36.77 15.35
C GLN A 281 -24.15 -38.28 15.06
#